data_AF-A0A4P6PI47-F1
#
_entry.id   AF-A0A4P6PI47-F1
#
_cell.length_a   1.000
_cell.length_b   1.000
_cell.length_c   1.000
_cell.angle_alpha   90.00
_cell.angle_beta   90.00
_cell.angle_gamma   90.00
#
_symmetry.space_group_name_H-M   'P 1'
#
loop_
_entity.id
_entity.type
_entity.pdbx_description
1 polymer ?
#
loop_
_entity_poly.entity_id
_entity_poly.type
_entity_poly.pdbx_seq_one_letter_code
_entity_poly.pdbx_strand_id
1 'polypeptide(L)'
;MMMKAVHYKRRILFPCMLMALTGLPAIRSVAEDFSQLHTSREFTLSDQKTISLKVLDWNEQRKQFRVENEAGRTSWISPKHFSDEDRAYLKEWIAAKWFLSNDRLYVSAKRTDRNDHVWYDISIQNKTPLDYEKVAMKYEVLRVLDNYDTGGQDTINVPGKIFIGRIHAGGRRDFKTQPVKAAETYKMVYSPEPVRITSGVGYTYTNEVPRKTGKQNVTGIRLQFHGPKLNGVQIVKEVFIDN
;
A
#
# COMPACT_ATOMS: atom_id res chain seq x y z
N MET A 1 53.28 -0.27 60.51
CA MET A 1 52.86 -1.68 60.35
C MET A 1 51.63 -1.69 59.45
N MET A 2 51.68 -2.51 58.40
CA MET A 2 50.84 -2.46 57.19
C MET A 2 49.34 -2.54 57.44
N MET A 3 48.57 -1.74 56.70
CA MET A 3 47.20 -2.12 56.32
C MET A 3 46.97 -1.83 54.83
N LYS A 4 46.61 -2.90 54.12
CA LYS A 4 46.47 -3.01 52.66
C LYS A 4 45.18 -2.32 52.21
N ALA A 5 45.29 -1.44 51.21
CA ALA A 5 44.14 -0.97 50.43
C ALA A 5 43.76 -2.05 49.40
N VAL A 6 42.55 -2.61 49.53
CA VAL A 6 41.99 -3.57 48.57
C VAL A 6 41.18 -2.81 47.53
N HIS A 7 41.72 -2.71 46.31
CA HIS A 7 41.00 -2.20 45.15
C HIS A 7 40.00 -3.23 44.63
N TYR A 8 38.71 -2.97 44.81
CA TYR A 8 37.63 -3.77 44.25
C TYR A 8 37.26 -3.24 42.84
N LYS A 9 37.80 -3.86 41.79
CA LYS A 9 37.40 -3.61 40.39
C LYS A 9 35.98 -4.16 40.16
N ARG A 10 34.97 -3.29 40.18
CA ARG A 10 33.63 -3.61 39.64
C ARG A 10 33.69 -3.66 38.11
N ARG A 11 33.72 -4.86 37.56
CA ARG A 11 33.40 -5.12 36.14
C ARG A 11 31.90 -4.88 35.95
N ILE A 12 31.56 -3.77 35.29
CA ILE A 12 30.20 -3.51 34.81
C ILE A 12 30.00 -4.42 33.59
N LEU A 13 29.27 -5.51 33.79
CA LEU A 13 28.68 -6.31 32.72
C LEU A 13 27.65 -5.44 32.01
N PHE A 14 28.01 -4.91 30.85
CA PHE A 14 27.05 -4.38 29.88
C PHE A 14 26.21 -5.56 29.38
N PRO A 15 24.88 -5.58 29.59
CA PRO A 15 24.04 -6.57 28.95
C PRO A 15 24.01 -6.27 27.45
N CYS A 16 24.47 -7.23 26.66
CA CYS A 16 24.29 -7.26 25.22
C CYS A 16 22.80 -7.06 24.90
N MET A 17 22.47 -5.87 24.43
CA MET A 17 21.19 -5.58 23.81
C MET A 17 21.15 -6.40 22.52
N LEU A 18 20.55 -7.58 22.60
CA LEU A 18 20.24 -8.43 21.46
C LEU A 18 19.20 -7.67 20.63
N MET A 19 19.66 -6.87 19.66
CA MET A 19 18.81 -6.39 18.59
C MET A 19 18.37 -7.61 17.79
N ALA A 20 17.18 -8.12 18.11
CA ALA A 20 16.42 -8.94 17.18
C ALA A 20 16.10 -8.04 15.98
N LEU A 21 16.99 -8.06 14.98
CA LEU A 21 16.70 -7.68 13.61
C LEU A 21 15.67 -8.69 13.08
N THR A 22 14.41 -8.53 13.49
CA THR A 22 13.31 -9.12 12.75
C THR A 22 13.32 -8.42 11.41
N GLY A 23 13.78 -9.12 10.37
CA GLY A 23 13.75 -8.66 9.00
C GLY A 23 12.34 -8.18 8.69
N LEU A 24 12.16 -6.87 8.63
CA LEU A 24 10.99 -6.29 7.99
C LEU A 24 11.05 -6.80 6.55
N PRO A 25 10.06 -7.58 6.07
CA PRO A 25 10.00 -7.89 4.65
C PRO A 25 10.06 -6.55 3.92
N ALA A 26 11.04 -6.40 3.03
CA ALA A 26 11.21 -5.20 2.24
C ALA A 26 9.95 -5.07 1.36
N ILE A 27 9.00 -4.28 1.84
CA ILE A 27 7.78 -3.92 1.13
C ILE A 27 8.23 -3.25 -0.16
N ARG A 28 8.06 -3.92 -1.30
CA ARG A 28 8.24 -3.30 -2.62
C ARG A 28 7.05 -2.37 -2.83
N SER A 29 7.13 -1.14 -2.33
CA SER A 29 6.22 -0.10 -2.76
C SER A 29 6.41 0.07 -4.28
N VAL A 30 5.34 -0.11 -5.05
CA VAL A 30 5.28 0.10 -6.50
C VAL A 30 5.93 1.43 -6.89
N ALA A 31 6.47 1.48 -8.10
CA ALA A 31 6.99 2.70 -8.72
C ALA A 31 5.99 3.86 -8.56
N GLU A 32 6.50 5.02 -8.14
CA GLU A 32 5.69 6.22 -7.97
C GLU A 32 5.10 6.65 -9.33
N ASP A 33 3.78 6.63 -9.46
CA ASP A 33 3.10 7.06 -10.68
C ASP A 33 2.87 8.58 -10.65
N PHE A 34 3.80 9.32 -11.25
CA PHE A 34 3.70 10.77 -11.41
C PHE A 34 3.05 11.18 -12.74
N SER A 35 2.56 10.24 -13.56
CA SER A 35 1.93 10.58 -14.86
C SER A 35 0.77 11.55 -14.71
N GLN A 36 0.03 11.46 -13.59
CA GLN A 36 -1.07 12.34 -13.21
C GLN A 36 -0.65 13.82 -13.01
N LEU A 37 0.64 14.11 -12.84
CA LEU A 37 1.18 15.45 -12.59
C LEU A 37 1.72 16.14 -13.84
N HIS A 38 1.99 15.38 -14.89
CA HIS A 38 2.88 15.75 -15.99
C HIS A 38 2.13 16.22 -17.23
N THR A 39 1.04 16.97 -17.01
CA THR A 39 0.24 17.59 -18.07
C THR A 39 0.77 18.98 -18.41
N SER A 40 0.92 19.28 -19.71
CA SER A 40 1.24 20.64 -20.14
C SER A 40 0.05 21.57 -19.90
N ARG A 41 0.33 22.79 -19.46
CA ARG A 41 -0.67 23.82 -19.18
C ARG A 41 -0.12 25.20 -19.54
N GLU A 42 -0.99 26.12 -19.89
CA GLU A 42 -0.66 27.53 -20.02
C GLU A 42 -0.54 28.19 -18.63
N PHE A 43 0.59 28.86 -18.42
CA PHE A 43 0.90 29.65 -17.24
C PHE A 43 0.97 31.11 -17.62
N THR A 44 0.43 31.98 -16.78
CA THR A 44 0.50 33.43 -16.92
C THR A 44 1.62 33.96 -16.05
N LEU A 45 2.57 34.66 -16.65
CA LEU A 45 3.66 35.34 -15.97
C LEU A 45 3.19 36.66 -15.35
N SER A 46 3.98 37.21 -14.44
CA SER A 46 3.69 38.49 -13.80
C SER A 46 3.60 39.68 -14.76
N ASP A 47 4.18 39.57 -15.96
CA ASP A 47 4.09 40.56 -17.04
C ASP A 47 2.89 40.32 -17.97
N GLN A 48 1.93 39.47 -17.57
CA GLN A 48 0.74 39.05 -18.32
C GLN A 48 1.01 38.24 -19.59
N LYS A 49 2.26 37.83 -19.86
CA LYS A 49 2.54 36.90 -20.95
C LYS A 49 2.16 35.48 -20.56
N THR A 50 1.62 34.72 -21.50
CA THR A 50 1.34 33.30 -21.31
C THR A 50 2.46 32.44 -21.88
N ILE A 51 2.72 31.31 -21.22
CA ILE A 51 3.68 30.30 -21.67
C ILE A 51 3.16 28.90 -21.36
N SER A 52 3.24 28.01 -22.33
CA SER A 52 2.91 26.59 -22.18
C SER A 52 4.09 25.86 -21.53
N LEU A 53 3.86 25.31 -20.34
CA LEU A 53 4.87 24.62 -19.55
C LEU A 53 4.31 23.32 -18.97
N LYS A 54 5.20 22.35 -18.83
CA LYS A 54 4.97 21.11 -18.11
C LYS A 54 5.80 21.09 -16.84
N VAL A 55 5.15 20.94 -15.69
CA VAL A 55 5.86 20.86 -14.40
C VAL A 55 6.40 19.43 -14.21
N LEU A 56 7.70 19.34 -13.99
CA LEU A 56 8.41 18.07 -13.82
C LEU A 56 8.76 17.80 -12.36
N ASP A 57 9.25 18.82 -11.64
CA ASP A 57 9.82 18.61 -10.31
C ASP A 57 9.71 19.86 -9.43
N TRP A 58 9.85 19.68 -8.12
CA TRP A 58 9.91 20.73 -7.11
C TRP A 58 11.16 20.56 -6.25
N ASN A 59 11.99 21.60 -6.23
CA ASN A 59 13.14 21.68 -5.34
C ASN A 59 12.75 22.43 -4.06
N GLU A 60 12.63 21.69 -2.96
CA GLU A 60 12.20 22.23 -1.68
C GLU A 60 13.20 23.20 -1.04
N GLN A 61 14.50 23.05 -1.31
CA GLN A 61 15.54 23.92 -0.77
C GLN A 61 15.60 25.25 -1.51
N ARG A 62 15.61 25.21 -2.85
CA ARG A 62 15.68 26.39 -3.71
C ARG A 62 14.33 27.07 -3.91
N LYS A 63 13.24 26.41 -3.51
CA LYS A 63 11.86 26.86 -3.74
C LYS A 63 11.59 27.16 -5.22
N GLN A 64 12.02 26.26 -6.10
CA GLN A 64 11.91 26.38 -7.55
C GLN A 64 11.29 25.13 -8.17
N PHE A 65 10.52 25.33 -9.22
CA PHE A 65 9.97 24.26 -10.04
C PHE A 65 10.88 23.98 -11.22
N ARG A 66 11.12 22.70 -11.51
CA ARG A 66 11.66 22.27 -12.80
C ARG A 66 10.51 22.19 -13.78
N VAL A 67 10.57 22.99 -14.82
CA VAL A 67 9.56 23.01 -15.89
C VAL A 67 10.20 22.67 -17.21
N GLU A 68 9.39 22.15 -18.13
CA GLU A 68 9.74 21.85 -19.51
C GLU A 68 8.85 22.68 -20.44
N ASN A 69 9.44 23.32 -21.44
CA ASN A 69 8.68 24.05 -22.46
C ASN A 69 8.33 23.14 -23.65
N GLU A 70 7.57 23.66 -24.61
CA GLU A 70 7.16 22.92 -25.82
C GLU A 70 8.34 22.44 -26.68
N ALA A 71 9.50 23.11 -26.59
CA ALA A 71 10.72 22.70 -27.27
C ALA A 71 11.54 21.64 -26.50
N GLY A 72 11.00 21.08 -25.40
CA GLY A 72 11.66 20.07 -24.56
C GLY A 72 12.80 20.60 -23.70
N ARG A 73 12.97 21.93 -23.61
CA ARG A 73 14.01 22.55 -22.78
C ARG A 73 13.53 22.62 -21.34
N THR A 74 14.38 22.16 -20.41
CA THR A 74 14.07 22.23 -18.97
C THR A 74 14.77 23.40 -18.29
N SER A 75 14.06 24.07 -17.38
CA SER A 75 14.59 25.19 -16.59
C SER A 75 14.03 25.18 -15.18
N TRP A 76 14.71 25.86 -14.25
CA TRP A 76 14.25 26.06 -12.87
C TRP A 76 13.65 27.45 -12.73
N ILE A 77 12.38 27.54 -12.33
CA ILE A 77 11.63 28.80 -12.23
C ILE A 77 11.05 28.95 -10.82
N SER A 78 11.17 30.16 -10.26
CA SER A 78 10.53 30.48 -8.99
C SER A 78 9.02 30.69 -9.17
N PRO A 79 8.16 30.18 -8.27
CA PRO A 79 6.72 30.41 -8.35
C PRO A 79 6.33 31.90 -8.32
N LYS A 80 7.20 32.78 -7.83
CA LYS A 80 6.97 34.23 -7.76
C LYS A 80 6.79 34.89 -9.13
N HIS A 81 7.25 34.26 -10.21
CA HIS A 81 7.12 34.78 -11.57
C HIS A 81 5.75 34.51 -12.20
N PHE A 82 4.91 33.70 -11.57
CA PHE A 82 3.57 33.37 -12.08
C PHE A 82 2.47 34.18 -11.40
N SER A 83 1.33 34.24 -12.07
CA SER A 83 0.07 34.81 -11.58
C SER A 83 -0.40 34.15 -10.27
N ASP A 84 -1.32 34.79 -9.55
CA ASP A 84 -1.86 34.29 -8.29
C ASP A 84 -2.58 32.94 -8.45
N GLU A 85 -3.32 32.78 -9.54
CA GLU A 85 -4.03 31.55 -9.90
C GLU A 85 -3.05 30.41 -10.17
N ASP A 86 -1.99 30.67 -10.94
CA ASP A 86 -0.98 29.67 -11.22
C ASP A 86 -0.14 29.33 -9.99
N ARG A 87 0.10 30.30 -9.10
CA ARG A 87 0.72 30.04 -7.79
C ARG A 87 -0.16 29.14 -6.93
N ALA A 88 -1.49 29.26 -6.99
CA ALA A 88 -2.40 28.36 -6.30
C ALA A 88 -2.32 26.93 -6.89
N TYR A 89 -2.35 26.81 -8.22
CA TYR A 89 -2.15 25.52 -8.90
C TYR A 89 -0.82 24.86 -8.51
N LEU A 90 0.29 25.62 -8.49
CA LEU A 90 1.60 25.08 -8.12
C LEU A 90 1.64 24.58 -6.67
N LYS A 91 0.86 25.16 -5.76
CA LYS A 91 0.70 24.63 -4.39
C LYS A 91 -0.06 23.31 -4.38
N GLU A 92 -1.15 23.21 -5.14
CA GLU A 92 -1.88 21.94 -5.33
C GLU A 92 -0.97 20.87 -5.92
N TRP A 93 -0.13 21.24 -6.90
CA TRP A 93 0.82 20.34 -7.55
C TRP A 93 1.86 19.81 -6.56
N ILE A 94 2.40 20.65 -5.67
CA ILE A 94 3.31 20.19 -4.60
C ILE A 94 2.60 19.19 -3.68
N ALA A 95 1.37 19.49 -3.25
CA ALA A 95 0.59 18.60 -2.39
C ALA A 95 0.32 17.25 -3.09
N ALA A 96 -0.05 17.27 -4.37
CA ALA A 96 -0.25 16.09 -5.19
C ALA A 96 1.04 15.26 -5.34
N LYS A 97 2.16 15.91 -5.62
CA LYS A 97 3.47 15.26 -5.71
C LYS A 97 3.85 14.56 -4.41
N TRP A 98 3.76 15.27 -3.29
CA TRP A 98 4.08 14.68 -1.99
C TRP A 98 3.10 13.58 -1.57
N PHE A 99 1.84 13.67 -2.01
CA PHE A 99 0.86 12.61 -1.77
C PHE A 99 1.24 11.32 -2.52
N LEU A 100 1.69 11.43 -3.77
CA LEU A 100 2.11 10.29 -4.59
C LEU A 100 3.43 9.68 -4.08
N SER A 101 4.33 10.50 -3.56
CA SER A 101 5.66 10.06 -3.10
C SER A 101 5.63 9.11 -1.89
N ASN A 102 6.41 8.02 -1.93
CA ASN A 102 6.53 7.03 -0.86
C ASN A 102 7.41 7.49 0.30
N ASP A 103 8.40 8.35 0.03
CA ASP A 103 9.22 9.00 1.06
C ASP A 103 8.42 10.03 1.88
N ARG A 104 7.37 10.63 1.28
CA ARG A 104 6.54 11.67 1.89
C ARG A 104 5.24 11.16 2.49
N LEU A 105 4.42 10.44 1.72
CA LEU A 105 3.27 9.72 2.23
C LEU A 105 3.58 8.23 2.23
N TYR A 106 4.13 7.78 3.35
CA TYR A 106 4.56 6.40 3.51
C TYR A 106 3.35 5.52 3.85
N VAL A 107 3.19 4.43 3.11
CA VAL A 107 2.15 3.43 3.33
C VAL A 107 2.83 2.08 3.53
N SER A 108 2.43 1.37 4.57
CA SER A 108 2.79 -0.03 4.77
C SER A 108 1.54 -0.84 5.10
N ALA A 109 1.57 -2.13 4.78
CA ALA A 109 0.56 -3.06 5.23
C ALA A 109 1.25 -4.32 5.75
N LYS A 110 0.72 -4.86 6.84
CA LYS A 110 1.19 -6.11 7.43
C LYS A 110 0.07 -7.13 7.36
N ARG A 111 0.34 -8.28 6.74
CA ARG A 111 -0.56 -9.43 6.73
C ARG A 111 -0.60 -10.08 8.11
N THR A 112 -1.80 -10.46 8.53
CA THR A 112 -2.03 -11.27 9.71
C THR A 112 -3.02 -12.40 9.38
N ASP A 113 -2.64 -13.64 9.72
CA ASP A 113 -3.42 -14.85 9.50
C ASP A 113 -3.93 -15.41 10.84
N ARG A 114 -5.23 -15.73 10.94
CA ARG A 114 -5.81 -16.42 12.11
C ARG A 114 -7.06 -17.20 11.71
N ASN A 115 -7.13 -18.48 12.08
CA ASN A 115 -8.31 -19.35 11.89
C ASN A 115 -8.88 -19.28 10.46
N ASP A 116 -8.05 -19.51 9.45
CA ASP A 116 -8.39 -19.43 8.01
C ASP A 116 -8.87 -18.06 7.52
N HIS A 117 -8.66 -17.00 8.31
CA HIS A 117 -8.94 -15.63 7.90
C HIS A 117 -7.64 -14.85 7.81
N VAL A 118 -7.58 -13.98 6.80
CA VAL A 118 -6.46 -13.09 6.53
C VAL A 118 -6.98 -11.66 6.56
N TRP A 119 -6.27 -10.78 7.24
CA TRP A 119 -6.50 -9.34 7.15
C TRP A 119 -5.17 -8.60 7.07
N TYR A 120 -5.25 -7.33 6.70
CA TYR A 120 -4.11 -6.44 6.63
C TYR A 120 -4.26 -5.32 7.65
N ASP A 121 -3.22 -5.13 8.46
CA ASP A 121 -3.03 -3.96 9.31
C ASP A 121 -2.24 -2.92 8.48
N ILE A 122 -2.93 -1.86 8.05
CA ILE A 122 -2.44 -0.83 7.14
C ILE A 122 -2.02 0.41 7.95
N SER A 123 -0.78 0.85 7.79
CA SER A 123 -0.23 2.05 8.43
C SER A 123 0.04 3.11 7.37
N ILE A 124 -0.47 4.32 7.59
CA ILE A 124 -0.23 5.49 6.75
C ILE A 124 0.48 6.54 7.59
N GLN A 125 1.63 7.01 7.12
CA GLN A 125 2.41 8.06 7.77
C GLN A 125 2.61 9.23 6.83
N ASN A 126 2.10 10.40 7.22
CA ASN A 126 2.30 11.65 6.52
C ASN A 126 3.55 12.34 7.05
N LYS A 127 4.63 12.35 6.26
CA LYS A 127 5.90 13.03 6.59
C LYS A 127 6.00 14.42 5.96
N THR A 128 4.89 14.94 5.45
CA THR A 128 4.82 16.28 4.87
C THR A 128 4.42 17.32 5.92
N PRO A 129 4.69 18.61 5.66
CA PRO A 129 4.19 19.71 6.50
C PRO A 129 2.72 20.06 6.22
N LEU A 130 1.99 19.30 5.40
CA LEU A 130 0.62 19.58 4.99
C LEU A 130 -0.35 18.55 5.59
N ASP A 131 -1.53 19.01 5.98
CA ASP A 131 -2.65 18.12 6.31
C ASP A 131 -3.30 17.63 5.01
N TYR A 132 -3.61 16.34 4.93
CA TYR A 132 -4.44 15.79 3.87
C TYR A 132 -5.86 15.58 4.38
N GLU A 133 -6.84 16.25 3.76
CA GLU A 133 -8.24 16.14 4.12
C GLU A 133 -9.00 15.21 3.19
N LYS A 134 -10.10 14.63 3.71
CA LYS A 134 -11.05 13.80 2.95
C LYS A 134 -10.39 12.63 2.21
N VAL A 135 -9.29 12.11 2.76
CA VAL A 135 -8.62 10.95 2.20
C VAL A 135 -9.53 9.73 2.35
N ALA A 136 -9.65 8.96 1.27
CA ALA A 136 -10.37 7.70 1.26
C ALA A 136 -9.48 6.62 0.67
N MET A 137 -9.61 5.39 1.17
CA MET A 137 -8.89 4.24 0.65
C MET A 137 -9.87 3.19 0.16
N LYS A 138 -9.67 2.73 -1.08
CA LYS A 138 -10.22 1.47 -1.57
C LYS A 138 -9.13 0.42 -1.47
N TYR A 139 -9.49 -0.81 -1.19
CA TYR A 139 -8.54 -1.92 -1.21
C TYR A 139 -9.13 -3.13 -1.91
N GLU A 140 -8.26 -3.97 -2.48
CA GLU A 140 -8.61 -5.26 -3.05
C GLU A 140 -7.63 -6.30 -2.50
N VAL A 141 -8.13 -7.28 -1.75
CA VAL A 141 -7.33 -8.43 -1.32
C VAL A 141 -7.31 -9.42 -2.48
N LEU A 142 -6.12 -9.70 -3.00
CA LEU A 142 -5.93 -10.62 -4.12
C LEU A 142 -5.90 -12.05 -3.60
N ARG A 143 -6.70 -12.93 -4.24
CA ARG A 143 -6.67 -14.37 -3.98
C ARG A 143 -6.50 -15.14 -5.26
N VAL A 144 -5.82 -16.27 -5.14
CA VAL A 144 -5.77 -17.30 -6.16
C VAL A 144 -6.48 -18.53 -5.60
N LEU A 145 -7.46 -19.04 -6.34
CA LEU A 145 -8.11 -20.31 -6.09
C LEU A 145 -7.42 -21.37 -6.95
N ASP A 146 -6.68 -22.27 -6.30
CA ASP A 146 -6.18 -23.47 -6.95
C ASP A 146 -7.34 -24.47 -7.05
N ASN A 147 -7.78 -24.79 -8.27
CA ASN A 147 -8.84 -25.75 -8.51
C ASN A 147 -8.24 -27.12 -8.79
N TYR A 148 -8.47 -28.07 -7.88
CA TYR A 148 -7.85 -29.40 -7.95
C TYR A 148 -8.51 -30.31 -8.98
N ASP A 149 -9.77 -30.03 -9.34
CA ASP A 149 -10.50 -30.84 -10.31
C ASP A 149 -10.14 -30.44 -11.76
N THR A 150 -9.87 -29.15 -12.01
CA THR A 150 -9.49 -28.65 -13.35
C THR A 150 -7.99 -28.46 -13.53
N GLY A 151 -7.22 -28.42 -12.45
CA GLY A 151 -5.80 -28.03 -12.46
C GLY A 151 -5.57 -26.54 -12.76
N GLY A 152 -6.65 -25.74 -12.88
CA GLY A 152 -6.60 -24.32 -13.19
C GLY A 152 -6.45 -23.43 -11.95
N GLN A 153 -6.08 -22.18 -12.19
CA GLN A 153 -6.02 -21.13 -11.17
C GLN A 153 -6.98 -19.99 -11.53
N ASP A 154 -7.90 -19.68 -10.62
CA ASP A 154 -8.82 -18.56 -10.76
C ASP A 154 -8.42 -17.41 -9.84
N THR A 155 -8.33 -16.18 -10.37
CA THR A 155 -8.07 -15.00 -9.56
C THR A 155 -9.37 -14.44 -9.00
N ILE A 156 -9.46 -14.30 -7.68
CA ILE A 156 -10.66 -13.79 -6.99
C ILE A 156 -10.26 -12.61 -6.09
N ASN A 157 -10.66 -11.41 -6.49
CA ASN A 157 -10.38 -10.19 -5.72
C ASN A 157 -11.51 -9.88 -4.75
N VAL A 158 -11.18 -9.52 -3.51
CA VAL A 158 -12.16 -9.10 -2.50
C VAL A 158 -12.04 -7.60 -2.26
N PRO A 159 -12.99 -6.79 -2.76
CA PRO A 159 -12.95 -5.35 -2.61
C PRO A 159 -13.37 -4.92 -1.20
N GLY A 160 -12.86 -3.78 -0.76
CA GLY A 160 -13.30 -3.08 0.44
C GLY A 160 -12.97 -1.60 0.42
N LYS A 161 -13.51 -0.86 1.39
CA LYS A 161 -13.35 0.59 1.49
C LYS A 161 -13.14 1.01 2.93
N ILE A 162 -12.24 1.96 3.16
CA ILE A 162 -11.96 2.57 4.45
C ILE A 162 -11.97 4.09 4.27
N PHE A 163 -12.78 4.78 5.07
CA PHE A 163 -12.73 6.23 5.14
C PHE A 163 -11.62 6.66 6.10
N ILE A 164 -10.60 7.32 5.57
CA ILE A 164 -9.44 7.77 6.36
C ILE A 164 -9.71 9.14 6.98
N GLY A 165 -10.42 10.02 6.29
CA GLY A 165 -10.72 11.37 6.75
C GLY A 165 -9.48 12.27 6.67
N ARG A 166 -9.11 12.92 7.78
CA ARG A 166 -7.94 13.81 7.85
C ARG A 166 -6.69 13.04 8.30
N ILE A 167 -5.57 13.27 7.61
CA ILE A 167 -4.23 12.84 8.02
C ILE A 167 -3.39 14.09 8.31
N HIS A 168 -3.11 14.34 9.57
CA HIS A 168 -2.32 15.51 9.98
C HIS A 168 -0.88 15.47 9.46
N ALA A 169 -0.28 16.64 9.28
CA ALA A 169 1.15 16.82 9.04
C ALA A 169 1.96 16.12 10.13
N GLY A 170 2.96 15.32 9.73
CA GLY A 170 3.74 14.48 10.65
C GLY A 170 2.97 13.29 11.26
N GLY A 171 1.68 13.17 10.99
CA GLY A 171 0.79 12.21 11.64
C GLY A 171 0.88 10.80 11.09
N ARG A 172 0.44 9.84 11.90
CA ARG A 172 0.26 8.44 11.52
C ARG A 172 -1.16 7.98 11.81
N ARG A 173 -1.71 7.14 10.94
CA ARG A 173 -2.98 6.44 11.15
C ARG A 173 -2.85 4.98 10.77
N ASP A 174 -3.40 4.12 11.60
CA ASP A 174 -3.45 2.68 11.37
C ASP A 174 -4.91 2.24 11.14
N PHE A 175 -5.09 1.31 10.21
CA PHE A 175 -6.38 0.79 9.78
C PHE A 175 -6.30 -0.72 9.66
N LYS A 176 -7.46 -1.37 9.72
CA LYS A 176 -7.57 -2.81 9.57
C LYS A 176 -8.58 -3.13 8.48
N THR A 177 -8.20 -3.99 7.53
CA THR A 177 -9.15 -4.49 6.53
C THR A 177 -10.14 -5.45 7.16
N GLN A 178 -11.27 -5.65 6.49
CA GLN A 178 -12.14 -6.77 6.83
C GLN A 178 -11.39 -8.10 6.66
N PRO A 179 -11.61 -9.07 7.54
CA PRO A 179 -11.02 -10.41 7.41
C PRO A 179 -11.60 -11.12 6.20
N VAL A 180 -10.72 -11.73 5.40
CA VAL A 180 -11.06 -12.49 4.21
C VAL A 180 -10.75 -13.96 4.46
N LYS A 181 -11.71 -14.84 4.17
CA LYS A 181 -11.51 -16.28 4.28
C LYS A 181 -10.52 -16.77 3.21
N ALA A 182 -9.50 -17.50 3.64
CA ALA A 182 -8.48 -18.14 2.84
C ALA A 182 -8.44 -19.64 3.20
N ALA A 183 -9.55 -20.32 2.93
CA ALA A 183 -9.77 -21.69 3.32
C ALA A 183 -9.81 -22.63 2.11
N GLU A 184 -9.87 -23.92 2.41
CA GLU A 184 -10.13 -24.97 1.44
C GLU A 184 -11.60 -24.91 0.96
N THR A 185 -11.80 -25.18 -0.32
CA THR A 185 -13.15 -25.29 -0.91
C THR A 185 -13.52 -26.77 -1.04
N TYR A 186 -14.77 -27.10 -0.70
CA TYR A 186 -15.30 -28.46 -0.74
C TYR A 186 -16.57 -28.51 -1.61
N LYS A 187 -16.81 -29.65 -2.24
CA LYS A 187 -18.10 -30.01 -2.85
C LYS A 187 -18.55 -31.35 -2.28
N MET A 188 -19.85 -31.50 -2.07
CA MET A 188 -20.42 -32.81 -1.75
C MET A 188 -20.38 -33.66 -3.02
N VAL A 189 -19.79 -34.84 -2.92
CA VAL A 189 -19.76 -35.83 -4.01
C VAL A 189 -20.34 -37.14 -3.52
N TYR A 190 -21.10 -37.79 -4.39
CA TYR A 190 -21.57 -39.14 -4.12
C TYR A 190 -20.40 -40.12 -4.24
N SER A 191 -20.02 -40.73 -3.13
CA SER A 191 -19.05 -41.82 -3.11
C SER A 191 -19.80 -43.15 -3.02
N PRO A 192 -19.67 -44.04 -4.03
CA PRO A 192 -20.18 -45.39 -3.92
C PRO A 192 -19.20 -46.23 -3.10
N GLU A 193 -19.54 -46.52 -1.84
CA GLU A 193 -18.81 -47.52 -1.06
C GLU A 193 -19.50 -48.88 -1.20
N PRO A 194 -18.84 -49.89 -1.81
CA PRO A 194 -19.39 -51.23 -1.87
C PRO A 194 -19.20 -51.92 -0.51
N VAL A 195 -20.30 -52.10 0.23
CA VAL A 195 -20.28 -52.96 1.42
C VAL A 195 -20.52 -54.41 0.99
N ARG A 196 -19.51 -55.27 1.14
CA ARG A 196 -19.66 -56.72 0.93
C ARG A 196 -20.25 -57.34 2.19
N ILE A 197 -21.47 -57.85 2.10
CA ILE A 197 -22.08 -58.69 3.14
C ILE A 197 -21.88 -60.16 2.73
N THR A 198 -21.58 -61.02 3.70
CA THR A 198 -21.25 -62.44 3.56
C THR A 198 -22.34 -63.28 2.85
N SER A 199 -23.52 -62.73 2.59
CA SER A 199 -24.70 -63.40 2.02
C SER A 199 -24.89 -63.22 0.49
N GLY A 200 -23.89 -62.73 -0.25
CA GLY A 200 -23.89 -62.80 -1.72
C GLY A 200 -24.77 -61.78 -2.46
N VAL A 201 -25.46 -60.88 -1.75
CA VAL A 201 -26.17 -59.73 -2.34
C VAL A 201 -25.46 -58.45 -1.92
N GLY A 202 -24.80 -57.79 -2.88
CA GLY A 202 -24.18 -56.48 -2.69
C GLY A 202 -25.17 -55.36 -2.97
N TYR A 203 -25.38 -54.47 -2.01
CA TYR A 203 -26.06 -53.20 -2.22
C TYR A 203 -25.02 -52.08 -2.17
N THR A 204 -25.09 -51.14 -3.12
CA THR A 204 -24.26 -49.93 -3.12
C THR A 204 -25.05 -48.81 -2.46
N TYR A 205 -24.58 -48.29 -1.33
CA TYR A 205 -25.10 -47.03 -0.78
C TYR A 205 -24.29 -45.87 -1.36
N THR A 206 -24.99 -44.84 -1.86
CA THR A 206 -24.37 -43.58 -2.26
C THR A 206 -24.39 -42.63 -1.07
N ASN A 207 -23.25 -42.43 -0.43
CA ASN A 207 -23.11 -41.42 0.62
C ASN A 207 -22.57 -40.12 0.02
N GLU A 208 -23.11 -38.99 0.45
CA GLU A 208 -22.53 -37.68 0.14
C GLU A 208 -21.35 -37.43 1.08
N VAL A 209 -20.14 -37.35 0.52
CA VAL A 209 -18.93 -37.02 1.28
C VAL A 209 -18.36 -35.68 0.81
N PRO A 210 -17.86 -34.82 1.71
CA PRO A 210 -17.20 -33.59 1.32
C PRO A 210 -15.85 -33.93 0.68
N ARG A 211 -15.72 -33.64 -0.61
CA ARG A 211 -14.44 -33.74 -1.33
C ARG A 211 -13.83 -32.35 -1.46
N LYS A 212 -12.54 -32.25 -1.13
CA LYS A 212 -11.75 -31.04 -1.34
C LYS A 212 -11.60 -30.79 -2.84
N THR A 213 -12.04 -29.63 -3.31
CA THR A 213 -12.01 -29.23 -4.72
C THR A 213 -11.03 -28.10 -4.99
N GLY A 214 -10.44 -27.51 -3.95
CA GLY A 214 -9.46 -26.45 -4.13
C GLY A 214 -9.00 -25.78 -2.84
N LYS A 215 -8.12 -24.80 -3.00
CA LYS A 215 -7.56 -24.00 -1.90
C LYS A 215 -7.48 -22.54 -2.31
N GLN A 216 -7.99 -21.65 -1.46
CA GLN A 216 -7.82 -20.21 -1.63
C GLN A 216 -6.56 -19.75 -0.93
N ASN A 217 -5.65 -19.14 -1.68
CA ASN A 217 -4.44 -18.51 -1.17
C ASN A 217 -4.54 -17.00 -1.36
N VAL A 218 -4.27 -16.22 -0.32
CA VAL A 218 -4.13 -14.76 -0.43
C VAL A 218 -2.73 -14.45 -0.93
N THR A 219 -2.63 -13.74 -2.05
CA THR A 219 -1.36 -13.43 -2.72
C THR A 219 -0.86 -12.01 -2.44
N GLY A 220 -1.74 -11.09 -2.06
CA GLY A 220 -1.36 -9.73 -1.70
C GLY A 220 -2.56 -8.81 -1.50
N ILE A 221 -2.28 -7.52 -1.43
CA ILE A 221 -3.30 -6.47 -1.33
C ILE A 221 -2.94 -5.29 -2.25
N ARG A 222 -3.95 -4.78 -2.95
CA ARG A 222 -3.90 -3.53 -3.72
C ARG A 222 -4.61 -2.45 -2.93
N LEU A 223 -3.97 -1.31 -2.73
CA LEU A 223 -4.49 -0.16 -1.99
C LEU A 223 -4.56 1.04 -2.94
N GLN A 224 -5.70 1.72 -2.99
CA GLN A 224 -5.93 2.93 -3.78
C GLN A 224 -6.36 4.08 -2.87
N PHE A 225 -5.47 5.04 -2.67
CA PHE A 225 -5.69 6.22 -1.85
C PHE A 225 -6.12 7.39 -2.72
N HIS A 226 -7.30 7.94 -2.44
CA HIS A 226 -7.82 9.15 -3.07
C HIS A 226 -7.46 10.36 -2.19
N GLY A 227 -6.59 11.24 -2.69
CA GLY A 227 -5.91 12.29 -1.91
C GLY A 227 -6.38 13.74 -2.16
N PRO A 228 -5.47 14.68 -2.43
CA PRO A 228 -5.83 16.04 -2.82
C PRO A 228 -6.34 16.10 -4.27
N LYS A 229 -6.96 17.22 -4.62
CA LYS A 229 -7.31 17.53 -6.00
C LYS A 229 -6.20 18.38 -6.64
N LEU A 230 -5.95 18.13 -7.92
CA LEU A 230 -5.13 18.96 -8.78
C LEU A 230 -6.01 19.41 -9.94
N ASN A 231 -6.28 20.72 -10.04
CA ASN A 231 -7.14 21.25 -11.10
C ASN A 231 -8.52 20.55 -11.17
N GLY A 232 -9.12 20.28 -10.01
CA GLY A 232 -10.41 19.59 -9.87
C GLY A 232 -10.36 18.06 -10.01
N VAL A 233 -9.28 17.49 -10.53
CA VAL A 233 -9.09 16.04 -10.68
C VAL A 233 -8.52 15.44 -9.40
N GLN A 234 -9.12 14.33 -8.96
CA GLN A 234 -8.73 13.63 -7.74
C GLN A 234 -7.45 12.82 -7.98
N ILE A 235 -6.39 13.12 -7.22
CA ILE A 235 -5.14 12.34 -7.30
C ILE A 235 -5.33 10.98 -6.62
N VAL A 236 -4.87 9.93 -7.29
CA VAL A 236 -4.94 8.55 -6.81
C VAL A 236 -3.54 7.98 -6.66
N LYS A 237 -3.19 7.59 -5.43
CA LYS A 237 -1.98 6.82 -5.15
C LYS A 237 -2.33 5.36 -5.06
N GLU A 238 -1.68 4.54 -5.87
CA GLU A 238 -1.83 3.09 -5.83
C GLU A 238 -0.61 2.45 -5.18
N VAL A 239 -0.84 1.50 -4.27
CA VAL A 239 0.21 0.73 -3.59
C VAL A 239 -0.17 -0.74 -3.68
N PHE A 240 0.70 -1.54 -4.28
CA PHE A 240 0.58 -2.99 -4.27
C PHE A 240 1.55 -3.57 -3.25
N ILE A 241 1.08 -4.56 -2.49
CA ILE A 241 1.86 -5.24 -1.46
C ILE A 241 1.65 -6.74 -1.63
N ASP A 242 2.67 -7.38 -2.19
CA ASP A 242 2.81 -8.83 -2.36
C ASP A 242 3.14 -9.47 -0.99
N ASN A 243 2.76 -10.74 -0.83
CA ASN A 243 3.07 -11.54 0.37
C ASN A 243 4.42 -12.24 0.30
#